data_AF-A0A0A9BPM1-F1
#
_entry.id   AF-A0A0A9BPM1-F1
#
_cell.length_a   1.000
_cell.length_b   1.000
_cell.length_c   1.000
_cell.angle_alpha   90.00
_cell.angle_beta   90.00
_cell.angle_gamma   90.00
#
_symmetry.space_group_name_H-M   'P 1'
#
loop_
_entity.id
_entity.type
_entity.pdbx_description
1 polymer ?
#
loop_
_entity_poly.entity_id
_entity_poly.type
_entity_poly.pdbx_seq_one_letter_code
_entity_poly.pdbx_strand_id
1 'polypeptide(L)'
;MAGETESALMGVMNLILGRLSTLLERKDARLKGVHRQIAFLRDELRSMTTALEMLSELEEASPQVKEWMSQLRELSYDVEDCIEIFIHHLGRVDTVAC
;
A
#
# COMPACT_ATOMS: atom_id res chain seq x y z
N MET A 1 -9.88 -22.45 4.44
CA MET A 1 -10.00 -21.01 4.79
C MET A 1 -8.88 -20.15 4.19
N ALA A 2 -8.09 -20.64 3.22
CA ALA A 2 -6.99 -19.85 2.63
C ALA A 2 -7.48 -18.73 1.67
N GLY A 3 -8.59 -18.93 0.97
CA GLY A 3 -9.11 -17.96 -0.01
C GLY A 3 -9.68 -16.67 0.59
N GLU A 4 -10.13 -16.67 1.85
CA GLU A 4 -10.71 -15.48 2.49
C GLU A 4 -9.64 -14.46 2.88
N THR A 5 -8.50 -14.95 3.36
CA THR A 5 -7.37 -14.11 3.77
C THR A 5 -6.71 -13.43 2.57
N GLU A 6 -6.63 -14.13 1.45
CA GLU A 6 -6.03 -13.62 0.23
C GLU A 6 -6.85 -12.45 -0.36
N SER A 7 -8.16 -12.62 -0.48
CA SER A 7 -9.06 -11.57 -0.98
C SER A 7 -8.99 -10.28 -0.13
N ALA A 8 -8.93 -10.42 1.20
CA ALA A 8 -8.80 -9.27 2.08
C ALA A 8 -7.46 -8.54 1.91
N LEU A 9 -6.35 -9.28 1.78
CA LEU A 9 -5.02 -8.69 1.53
C LEU A 9 -5.00 -7.93 0.20
N MET A 10 -5.52 -8.55 -0.85
CA MET A 10 -5.63 -7.93 -2.17
C MET A 10 -6.46 -6.65 -2.16
N GLY A 11 -7.55 -6.63 -1.38
CA GLY A 11 -8.35 -5.42 -1.17
C GLY A 11 -7.54 -4.28 -0.55
N VAL A 12 -6.80 -4.55 0.52
CA VAL A 12 -5.97 -3.54 1.21
C VAL A 12 -4.84 -3.04 0.31
N MET A 13 -4.14 -3.94 -0.39
CA MET A 13 -3.06 -3.55 -1.31
C MET A 13 -3.56 -2.64 -2.43
N ASN A 14 -4.70 -2.97 -3.05
CA ASN A 14 -5.31 -2.13 -4.08
C ASN A 14 -5.73 -0.75 -3.54
N LEU A 15 -6.26 -0.69 -2.31
CA LEU A 15 -6.57 0.57 -1.65
C LEU A 15 -5.31 1.43 -1.46
N ILE A 16 -4.23 0.85 -0.95
CA ILE A 16 -2.94 1.52 -0.73
C ILE A 16 -2.39 2.06 -2.06
N LEU A 17 -2.37 1.23 -3.11
CA LEU A 17 -1.91 1.64 -4.45
C LEU A 17 -2.73 2.80 -5.01
N GLY A 18 -4.05 2.79 -4.79
CA GLY A 18 -4.95 3.89 -5.11
C GLY A 18 -4.58 5.18 -4.37
N ARG A 19 -4.42 5.11 -3.04
CA ARG A 19 -4.03 6.26 -2.20
C ARG A 19 -2.68 6.86 -2.61
N LEU A 20 -1.67 6.01 -2.88
CA LEU A 20 -0.36 6.46 -3.37
C LEU A 20 -0.45 7.12 -4.75
N SER A 21 -1.30 6.61 -5.64
CA SER A 21 -1.54 7.21 -6.95
C SER A 21 -2.20 8.59 -6.83
N THR A 22 -3.21 8.72 -5.95
CA THR A 22 -3.83 10.03 -5.64
C THR A 22 -2.82 11.03 -5.08
N LEU A 23 -1.89 10.59 -4.21
CA LEU A 23 -0.82 11.45 -3.69
C LEU A 23 0.12 11.94 -4.80
N LEU A 24 0.43 11.09 -5.79
CA LEU A 24 1.27 11.48 -6.93
C LEU A 24 0.56 12.47 -7.86
N GLU A 25 -0.75 12.37 -8.03
CA GLU A 25 -1.52 13.31 -8.85
C GLU A 25 -1.74 14.66 -8.17
N ARG A 26 -1.62 14.71 -6.84
CA ARG A 26 -1.86 15.92 -6.05
C ARG A 26 -0.80 16.99 -6.29
N LYS A 27 -1.24 18.18 -6.69
CA LYS A 27 -0.38 19.36 -6.84
C LYS A 27 -0.19 20.08 -5.51
N ASP A 28 0.66 19.53 -4.64
CA ASP A 28 1.06 20.13 -3.36
C ASP A 28 2.58 20.34 -3.32
N ALA A 29 3.04 21.56 -2.99
CA ALA A 29 4.46 21.89 -2.95
C ALA A 29 5.24 21.04 -1.92
N ARG A 30 4.59 20.60 -0.83
CA ARG A 30 5.18 19.73 0.20
C ARG A 30 5.49 18.33 -0.34
N LEU A 31 4.77 17.89 -1.37
CA LEU A 31 4.97 16.58 -2.00
C LEU A 31 6.14 16.55 -2.99
N LYS A 32 6.60 17.71 -3.49
CA LYS A 32 7.67 17.76 -4.51
C LYS A 32 8.95 17.04 -4.08
N GLY A 33 9.33 17.15 -2.80
CA GLY A 33 10.55 16.51 -2.29
C GLY A 33 10.44 15.01 -2.04
N VAL A 34 9.21 14.47 -1.98
CA VAL A 34 8.94 13.07 -1.65
C VAL A 34 8.23 12.30 -2.77
N HIS A 35 7.89 12.96 -3.88
CA HIS A 35 7.14 12.38 -4.98
C HIS A 35 7.83 11.14 -5.57
N ARG A 36 9.16 11.15 -5.68
CA ARG A 36 9.93 9.99 -6.17
C ARG A 36 9.82 8.80 -5.22
N GLN A 37 9.84 9.05 -3.92
CA GLN A 37 9.74 8.03 -2.88
C GLN A 37 8.34 7.42 -2.83
N ILE A 38 7.30 8.24 -3.01
CA ILE A 38 5.90 7.78 -3.13
C ILE A 38 5.75 6.89 -4.38
N ALA A 39 6.31 7.30 -5.52
CA ALA A 39 6.28 6.52 -6.75
C ALA A 39 7.02 5.18 -6.60
N PHE A 40 8.21 5.21 -5.99
CA PHE A 40 8.98 4.03 -5.69
C PHE A 40 8.21 3.04 -4.80
N LEU A 41 7.64 3.52 -3.69
CA LEU A 41 6.84 2.68 -2.78
C LEU A 41 5.64 2.05 -3.50
N ARG A 42 4.92 2.82 -4.32
CA ARG A 42 3.80 2.31 -5.11
C ARG A 42 4.24 1.20 -6.06
N ASP A 43 5.36 1.40 -6.76
CA ASP A 43 5.84 0.45 -7.76
C ASP A 43 6.35 -0.86 -7.10
N GLU A 44 7.03 -0.77 -5.96
CA GLU A 44 7.45 -1.94 -5.16
C GLU A 44 6.25 -2.73 -4.62
N LEU A 45 5.28 -2.05 -3.99
CA LEU A 45 4.08 -2.71 -3.47
C LEU A 45 3.25 -3.35 -4.58
N ARG A 46 3.18 -2.72 -5.76
CA ARG A 46 2.53 -3.32 -6.94
C ARG A 46 3.26 -4.58 -7.38
N SER A 47 4.59 -4.56 -7.43
CA SER A 47 5.38 -5.73 -7.79
C SER A 47 5.17 -6.89 -6.80
N MET A 48 5.14 -6.60 -5.50
CA MET A 48 4.88 -7.61 -4.47
C MET A 48 3.48 -8.20 -4.59
N THR A 49 2.49 -7.35 -4.84
CA THR A 49 1.09 -7.76 -5.05
C THR A 49 0.96 -8.71 -6.23
N THR A 50 1.50 -8.34 -7.39
CA THR A 50 1.46 -9.19 -8.60
C THR A 50 2.20 -10.51 -8.41
N ALA A 51 3.35 -10.50 -7.71
CA ALA A 51 4.09 -11.74 -7.44
C ALA A 51 3.27 -12.70 -6.58
N LEU A 52 2.52 -12.21 -5.58
CA LEU A 52 1.69 -13.07 -4.75
C LEU A 52 0.42 -13.54 -5.44
N GLU A 53 -0.24 -12.73 -6.28
CA GLU A 53 -1.36 -13.18 -7.12
C GLU A 53 -0.96 -14.39 -7.98
N MET A 54 0.22 -14.34 -8.60
CA MET A 54 0.73 -15.47 -9.39
C MET A 54 1.01 -16.72 -8.53
N LEU A 55 1.42 -16.53 -7.28
CA LEU A 55 1.76 -17.63 -6.37
C LEU A 55 0.52 -18.23 -5.69
N SER A 56 -0.57 -17.48 -5.57
CA SER A 56 -1.81 -17.94 -4.97
C SER A 56 -2.70 -18.71 -5.96
N GLU A 57 -2.51 -18.50 -7.26
CA GLU A 57 -3.08 -19.34 -8.32
C GLU A 57 -2.53 -20.78 -8.32
N LEU A 58 -1.47 -21.06 -7.55
CA LEU A 58 -0.96 -22.42 -7.37
C LEU A 58 -1.90 -23.24 -6.47
N GLU A 59 -2.27 -24.43 -6.94
CA GLU A 59 -3.24 -25.33 -6.29
C GLU A 59 -2.88 -25.67 -4.83
N GLU A 60 -1.59 -25.68 -4.49
CA GLU A 60 -1.08 -25.78 -3.12
C GLU A 60 0.04 -24.76 -2.86
N ALA A 61 -0.28 -23.68 -2.14
CA ALA A 61 0.70 -22.71 -1.70
C ALA A 61 1.68 -23.34 -0.70
N SER A 62 2.98 -23.28 -1.02
CA SER A 62 4.03 -23.78 -0.13
C SER A 62 4.02 -23.01 1.22
N PRO A 63 4.56 -23.59 2.31
CA PRO A 63 4.67 -22.89 3.59
C PRO A 63 5.37 -21.53 3.49
N GLN A 64 6.35 -21.41 2.58
CA GLN A 64 7.06 -20.16 2.32
C GLN A 64 6.16 -19.10 1.68
N VAL A 65 5.28 -19.49 0.74
CA VAL A 65 4.30 -18.58 0.14
C VAL A 65 3.30 -18.09 1.18
N LYS A 66 2.84 -18.98 2.08
CA LYS A 66 1.95 -18.61 3.19
C LYS A 66 2.59 -17.61 4.15
N GLU A 67 3.86 -17.81 4.48
CA GLU A 67 4.63 -16.87 5.29
C GLU A 67 4.75 -15.49 4.61
N TRP A 68 5.09 -15.46 3.31
CA TRP A 68 5.16 -14.21 2.55
C TRP A 68 3.83 -13.46 2.48
N MET A 69 2.71 -14.17 2.32
CA MET A 69 1.38 -13.56 2.39
C MET A 69 1.07 -12.96 3.77
N SER A 70 1.55 -13.59 4.86
CA SER A 70 1.40 -13.05 6.21
C SER A 70 2.23 -11.77 6.38
N GLN A 71 3.50 -11.79 5.96
CA GLN A 71 4.39 -10.64 6.05
C GLN A 71 3.88 -9.46 5.21
N LEU A 72 3.36 -9.73 4.00
CA LEU A 72 2.78 -8.66 3.19
C LEU A 72 1.53 -8.07 3.84
N ARG A 73 0.72 -8.88 4.53
CA ARG A 73 -0.43 -8.37 5.28
C ARG A 73 -0.01 -7.42 6.39
N GLU A 74 0.97 -7.81 7.20
CA GLU A 74 1.49 -6.94 8.27
C GLU A 74 2.06 -5.64 7.68
N LEU A 75 2.87 -5.75 6.62
CA LEU A 75 3.40 -4.59 5.90
C LEU A 75 2.29 -3.69 5.34
N SER A 76 1.18 -4.27 4.86
CA SER A 76 0.07 -3.49 4.32
C SER A 76 -0.59 -2.62 5.38
N TYR A 77 -0.75 -3.14 6.61
CA TYR A 77 -1.29 -2.35 7.71
C TYR A 77 -0.33 -1.24 8.15
N ASP A 78 0.97 -1.54 8.24
CA ASP A 78 1.98 -0.52 8.55
C ASP A 78 2.00 0.61 7.52
N VAL A 79 1.89 0.27 6.23
CA VAL A 79 1.85 1.25 5.14
C VAL A 79 0.55 2.04 5.15
N GLU A 80 -0.59 1.38 5.41
CA GLU A 80 -1.89 2.06 5.54
C GLU A 80 -1.85 3.13 6.63
N ASP A 81 -1.38 2.77 7.83
CA ASP A 81 -1.22 3.69 8.96
C ASP A 81 -0.29 4.86 8.61
N CYS A 82 0.85 4.56 7.96
CA CYS A 82 1.78 5.60 7.53
C CYS A 82 1.15 6.57 6.53
N ILE A 83 0.37 6.08 5.56
CA ILE A 83 -0.33 6.91 4.58
C ILE A 83 -1.40 7.77 5.26
N GLU A 84 -2.16 7.21 6.20
CA GLU A 84 -3.18 7.96 6.95
C GLU A 84 -2.58 9.08 7.78
N ILE A 85 -1.50 8.79 8.51
CA ILE A 85 -0.73 9.78 9.26
C ILE A 85 -0.21 10.86 8.30
N PHE A 86 0.36 10.46 7.16
CA PHE A 86 0.89 11.40 6.18
C PHE A 86 -0.20 12.32 5.60
N ILE A 87 -1.34 11.77 5.19
CA ILE A 87 -2.49 12.53 4.68
C ILE A 87 -3.05 13.48 5.75
N HIS A 88 -3.16 13.03 7.01
CA HIS A 88 -3.61 13.87 8.11
C HIS A 88 -2.68 15.08 8.33
N HIS A 89 -1.36 14.88 8.26
CA HIS A 89 -0.39 15.99 8.34
C HIS A 89 -0.44 16.91 7.10
N LEU A 90 -0.75 16.37 5.92
CA LEU A 90 -1.01 17.19 4.75
C LEU A 90 -2.26 18.07 4.96
N GLY A 91 -3.33 17.56 5.58
CA GLY A 91 -4.55 18.34 5.86
C GLY A 91 -4.40 19.42 6.95
N ARG A 92 -3.47 19.27 7.89
CA ARG A 92 -3.32 20.19 9.04
C ARG A 92 -2.68 21.56 8.76
N VAL A 93 -2.27 21.87 7.53
CA VAL A 93 -1.59 23.15 7.22
C VAL A 93 -2.54 24.25 6.71
N ASP A 94 -3.82 23.96 6.44
CA ASP A 94 -4.80 24.97 6.00
C ASP A 94 -5.71 25.50 7.13
N THR A 95 -5.37 25.28 8.41
CA THR A 95 -6.12 25.82 9.56
C THR A 95 -5.28 26.73 10.45
N VAL A 96 -4.57 27.68 9.83
CA VAL A 96 -4.28 28.97 10.46
C VAL A 96 -4.55 30.08 9.45
N ALA A 97 -5.84 30.28 9.15
CA ALA A 97 -6.34 31.60 8.83
C ALA A 97 -6.85 32.20 10.15
N CYS A 98 -6.00 32.98 10.81
CA CYS A 98 -6.38 34.04 11.72
C CYS A 98 -5.76 35.33 11.16
#